data_AF-A0A7S0ZF96-F1
#
_entry.id   AF-A0A7S0ZF96-F1
#
_cell.length_a   1.000
_cell.length_b   1.000
_cell.length_c   1.000
_cell.angle_alpha   90.00
_cell.angle_beta   90.00
_cell.angle_gamma   90.00
#
_symmetry.space_group_name_H-M   'P 1'
#
loop_
_entity.id
_entity.type
_entity.pdbx_description
1 polymer ?
#
loop_
_entity_poly.entity_id
_entity_poly.type
_entity_poly.pdbx_seq_one_letter_code
_entity_poly.pdbx_strand_id
1 'polypeptide(L)'
;MVVVEFRKYLIRLSMRNEFVHFIRNAPLLTPTHSEGPPQFTKTFQTTLGNSTNEYLHVTQYLDINQQQDMFLSLQQTTTPNTNPLLNSIHSSHSELYIPAPNLIDSLFPTIPETSKNTNVYEFREYQLVPGYETIPRVLEAFSNGLHDKLNASDRSDGVPLFFGYSEVGVLNRFVELWWF
;
A
#
# COMPACT_ATOMS: atom_id res chain seq x y z
N MET A 1 -16.75 -2.94 -4.98
CA MET A 1 -16.00 -1.67 -4.91
C MET A 1 -14.55 -2.04 -4.66
N VAL A 2 -13.62 -1.59 -5.50
CA VAL A 2 -12.19 -1.89 -5.33
C VAL A 2 -11.71 -1.40 -3.97
N VAL A 3 -10.88 -2.20 -3.31
CA VAL A 3 -10.25 -1.85 -2.03
C VAL A 3 -8.77 -2.15 -2.10
N VAL A 4 -7.97 -1.34 -1.41
CA VAL A 4 -6.53 -1.53 -1.31
C VAL A 4 -6.13 -1.66 0.14
N GLU A 5 -5.47 -2.75 0.50
CA GLU A 5 -4.97 -2.99 1.84
C GLU A 5 -3.51 -2.56 1.96
N PHE A 6 -3.21 -1.76 2.98
CA PHE A 6 -1.86 -1.37 3.35
C PHE A 6 -1.51 -2.07 4.67
N ARG A 7 -0.62 -3.06 4.60
CA ARG A 7 -0.09 -3.77 5.78
C ARG A 7 1.31 -3.28 6.10
N LYS A 8 1.49 -2.68 7.27
CA LYS A 8 2.80 -2.30 7.81
C LYS A 8 3.32 -3.37 8.74
N TYR A 9 4.57 -3.78 8.56
CA TYR A 9 5.26 -4.73 9.43
C TYR A 9 6.50 -4.08 10.01
N LEU A 10 6.58 -4.02 11.33
CA LEU A 10 7.81 -3.67 12.03
C LEU A 10 8.57 -4.97 12.32
N ILE A 11 9.76 -5.11 11.75
CA ILE A 11 10.55 -6.34 11.85
C ILE A 11 11.67 -6.15 12.86
N ARG A 12 11.98 -7.19 13.63
CA ARG A 12 13.17 -7.18 14.49
C ARG A 12 14.41 -6.90 13.65
N LEU A 13 15.21 -5.91 14.06
CA LEU A 13 16.39 -5.46 13.31
C LEU A 13 17.35 -6.61 12.95
N SER A 14 17.51 -7.59 13.84
CA SER A 14 18.38 -8.76 13.65
C SER A 14 17.92 -9.73 12.55
N MET A 15 16.67 -9.63 12.10
CA MET A 15 16.06 -10.54 11.11
C MET A 15 15.73 -9.81 9.79
N ARG A 16 16.19 -8.56 9.64
CA ARG A 16 15.80 -7.68 8.54
C ARG A 16 16.12 -8.28 7.17
N ASN A 17 17.32 -8.83 7.01
CA ASN A 17 17.81 -9.32 5.71
C ASN A 17 17.09 -10.62 5.32
N GLU A 18 16.88 -11.50 6.29
CA GLU A 18 16.17 -12.75 6.13
C GLU A 18 14.70 -12.50 5.76
N PHE A 19 14.08 -11.49 6.39
CA PHE A 19 12.72 -11.08 6.07
C PHE A 19 12.58 -10.50 4.65
N VAL A 20 13.55 -9.70 4.20
CA VAL A 20 13.59 -9.22 2.79
C VAL A 20 13.68 -10.40 1.82
N HIS A 21 14.58 -11.34 2.09
CA HIS A 21 14.76 -12.52 1.25
C HIS A 21 13.48 -13.37 1.23
N PHE A 22 12.85 -13.53 2.40
CA PHE A 22 11.58 -14.23 2.53
C PHE A 22 10.48 -13.59 1.71
N ILE A 23 10.18 -12.29 1.88
CA ILE A 23 9.10 -11.64 1.14
C ILE A 23 9.34 -11.65 -0.38
N ARG A 24 10.60 -11.51 -0.83
CA ARG A 24 10.90 -11.55 -2.26
C ARG A 24 10.65 -12.92 -2.90
N ASN A 25 10.76 -13.99 -2.11
CA ASN A 25 10.71 -15.38 -2.60
C ASN A 25 9.49 -16.16 -2.11
N ALA A 26 8.73 -15.61 -1.16
CA ALA A 26 7.57 -16.25 -0.58
C ALA A 26 6.29 -15.77 -1.28
N PRO A 27 5.56 -16.66 -1.97
CA PRO A 27 4.22 -16.37 -2.48
C PRO A 27 3.16 -16.28 -1.35
N LEU A 28 3.56 -16.34 -0.08
CA LEU A 28 2.68 -16.43 1.10
C LEU A 28 1.77 -15.21 1.34
N LEU A 29 1.87 -14.16 0.52
CA LEU A 29 0.97 -13.00 0.55
C LEU A 29 0.13 -12.84 -0.73
N THR A 30 0.27 -13.77 -1.68
CA THR A 30 -0.52 -13.78 -2.93
C THR A 30 -1.44 -15.01 -2.93
N PRO A 31 -2.50 -15.04 -2.11
CA PRO A 31 -3.43 -16.15 -2.09
C PRO A 31 -4.08 -16.34 -3.47
N THR A 32 -4.31 -17.60 -3.82
CA THR A 32 -5.03 -17.99 -5.04
C THR A 32 -6.52 -18.11 -4.72
N HIS A 33 -7.34 -17.19 -5.23
CA HIS A 33 -8.80 -17.24 -5.14
C HIS A 33 -9.42 -17.81 -6.43
N SER A 34 -10.69 -18.24 -6.38
CA SER A 34 -11.45 -18.71 -7.55
C SER A 34 -11.58 -17.62 -8.63
N GLU A 35 -11.59 -16.36 -8.22
CA GLU A 35 -11.60 -15.17 -9.09
C GLU A 35 -10.19 -14.69 -9.49
N GLY A 36 -9.14 -15.43 -9.13
CA GLY A 36 -7.75 -15.13 -9.47
C GLY A 36 -6.97 -14.40 -8.36
N PRO A 37 -5.67 -14.15 -8.58
CA PRO A 37 -4.81 -13.44 -7.64
C PRO A 37 -5.20 -11.96 -7.49
N PRO A 38 -4.69 -11.25 -6.46
CA PRO A 38 -4.85 -9.81 -6.36
C PRO A 38 -4.38 -9.10 -7.62
N GLN A 39 -5.04 -7.98 -7.97
CA GLN A 39 -4.70 -7.21 -9.18
C GLN A 39 -3.32 -6.56 -9.09
N PHE A 40 -2.89 -6.23 -7.87
CA PHE A 40 -1.58 -5.69 -7.58
C PHE A 40 -1.13 -6.14 -6.20
N THR A 41 0.14 -6.54 -6.08
CA THR A 41 0.78 -6.82 -4.80
C THR A 41 2.23 -6.37 -4.85
N LYS A 42 2.64 -5.50 -3.93
CA LYS A 42 4.03 -5.03 -3.84
C LYS A 42 4.44 -4.76 -2.40
N THR A 43 5.71 -5.05 -2.09
CA THR A 43 6.30 -4.71 -0.79
C THR A 43 7.38 -3.66 -0.95
N PHE A 44 7.33 -2.66 -0.08
CA PHE A 44 8.26 -1.56 0.03
C PHE A 44 8.99 -1.66 1.37
N GLN A 45 10.25 -1.25 1.37
CA GLN A 45 11.04 -1.11 2.59
C GLN A 45 11.19 0.38 2.89
N THR A 46 10.91 0.76 4.13
CA THR A 46 11.13 2.13 4.57
C THR A 46 12.64 2.36 4.73
N THR A 47 13.20 3.24 3.90
CA THR A 47 14.62 3.63 3.96
C THR A 47 14.83 4.96 4.70
N LEU A 48 13.81 5.82 4.69
CA LEU A 48 13.78 7.13 5.33
C LEU A 48 12.41 7.33 5.99
N GLY A 49 12.37 7.91 7.20
CA GLY A 49 11.14 8.15 7.97
C GLY A 49 11.17 7.53 9.37
N ASN A 50 10.00 7.11 9.87
CA ASN A 50 9.81 6.73 11.28
C ASN A 50 10.63 5.51 11.72
N SER A 51 10.73 4.45 10.91
CA SER A 51 11.41 3.21 11.29
C SER A 51 12.04 2.51 10.08
N THR A 52 13.37 2.39 10.05
CA THR A 52 14.12 1.79 8.93
C THR A 52 13.99 0.26 8.83
N ASN A 53 13.27 -0.34 9.77
CA ASN A 53 12.92 -1.77 9.85
C ASN A 53 11.42 -1.99 9.64
N GLU A 54 10.73 -0.99 9.09
CA GLU A 54 9.34 -1.10 8.66
C GLU A 54 9.26 -1.52 7.18
N TYR A 55 8.27 -2.35 6.88
CA TYR A 55 7.90 -2.75 5.54
C TYR A 55 6.44 -2.43 5.30
N LEU A 56 6.14 -1.84 4.15
CA LEU A 56 4.78 -1.60 3.70
C LEU A 56 4.45 -2.60 2.60
N HIS A 57 3.43 -3.42 2.82
CA HIS A 57 2.89 -4.33 1.84
C HIS A 57 1.55 -3.78 1.35
N VAL A 58 1.42 -3.61 0.04
CA VAL A 58 0.24 -3.03 -0.61
C VAL A 58 -0.41 -4.07 -1.50
N THR A 59 -1.70 -4.31 -1.30
CA THR A 59 -2.47 -5.28 -2.08
C THR A 59 -3.80 -4.68 -2.56
N GLN A 60 -4.06 -4.77 -3.86
CA GLN A 60 -5.31 -4.37 -4.48
C GLN A 60 -6.23 -5.57 -4.68
N TYR A 61 -7.46 -5.44 -4.18
CA TYR A 61 -8.52 -6.42 -4.32
C TYR A 61 -9.66 -5.86 -5.18
N LEU A 62 -10.36 -6.74 -5.89
CA LEU A 62 -11.56 -6.43 -6.66
C LEU A 62 -12.65 -5.83 -5.78
N ASP A 63 -12.81 -6.41 -4.58
CA ASP A 63 -13.67 -5.91 -3.53
C ASP A 63 -13.30 -6.47 -2.16
N ILE A 64 -14.10 -6.10 -1.15
CA ILE A 64 -13.91 -6.54 0.23
C ILE A 64 -14.18 -8.04 0.43
N ASN A 65 -15.00 -8.67 -0.41
CA ASN A 65 -15.26 -10.11 -0.32
C ASN A 65 -14.03 -10.88 -0.78
N GLN A 66 -13.42 -10.48 -1.91
CA GLN A 66 -12.15 -11.07 -2.36
C GLN A 66 -11.07 -10.94 -1.28
N GLN A 67 -10.98 -9.77 -0.63
CA GLN A 67 -10.03 -9.56 0.48
C GLN A 67 -10.28 -10.51 1.65
N GLN A 68 -11.54 -10.66 2.06
CA GLN A 68 -11.93 -11.51 3.19
C GLN A 68 -11.69 -12.99 2.87
N ASP A 69 -12.07 -13.45 1.69
CA ASP A 69 -11.85 -14.84 1.25
C ASP A 69 -10.36 -15.17 1.17
N MET A 70 -9.56 -14.23 0.67
CA MET A 70 -8.11 -14.36 0.65
C MET A 70 -7.53 -14.44 2.05
N PHE A 71 -7.99 -13.62 2.99
CA PHE A 71 -7.57 -13.70 4.38
C PHE A 71 -7.90 -15.06 5.02
N LEU A 72 -9.12 -15.56 4.81
CA LEU A 72 -9.55 -16.87 5.32
C LEU A 72 -8.74 -18.02 4.70
N SER A 73 -8.42 -17.95 3.40
CA SER A 73 -7.60 -18.95 2.72
C SER A 73 -6.18 -19.03 3.30
N LEU A 74 -5.60 -17.88 3.67
CA LEU A 74 -4.29 -17.83 4.32
C LEU A 74 -4.33 -18.48 5.70
N GLN A 75 -5.38 -18.23 6.50
CA GLN A 75 -5.53 -18.87 7.81
C GLN A 75 -5.64 -20.40 7.74
N GLN A 76 -6.31 -20.93 6.71
CA GLN A 76 -6.51 -22.36 6.53
C GLN A 76 -5.25 -23.07 6.01
N THR A 77 -4.44 -22.39 5.19
CA THR A 77 -3.21 -22.94 4.61
C THR A 77 -2.00 -22.79 5.52
N THR A 78 -2.00 -21.84 6.45
CA THR A 78 -0.98 -21.75 7.50
C THR A 78 -1.22 -22.84 8.56
N THR A 79 -0.45 -23.92 8.50
CA THR A 79 -0.20 -24.76 9.68
C THR A 79 0.34 -23.89 10.84
N PRO A 80 0.14 -24.28 12.12
CA PRO A 80 0.64 -23.53 13.27
C PRO A 80 2.11 -23.16 13.05
N ASN A 81 2.32 -21.85 12.96
CA ASN A 81 3.46 -21.13 12.46
C ASN A 81 4.84 -21.73 12.83
N THR A 82 5.41 -22.60 12.00
CA THR A 82 6.82 -23.04 12.13
C THR A 82 7.80 -22.12 11.44
N ASN A 83 7.33 -21.10 10.70
CA ASN A 83 8.22 -20.19 10.00
C ASN A 83 8.81 -19.16 10.99
N PRO A 84 10.11 -19.27 11.34
CA PRO A 84 10.73 -18.36 12.30
C PRO A 84 10.70 -16.89 11.86
N LEU A 85 10.46 -16.64 10.57
CA LEU A 85 10.38 -15.29 10.01
C LEU A 85 9.06 -14.59 10.35
N LEU A 86 7.97 -15.31 10.55
CA LEU A 86 6.73 -14.69 11.04
C LEU A 86 6.86 -14.28 12.52
N ASN A 87 7.68 -15.01 13.30
CA ASN A 87 8.05 -14.62 14.67
C ASN A 87 9.00 -13.41 14.72
N SER A 88 9.56 -13.00 13.58
CA SER A 88 10.40 -11.81 13.48
C SER A 88 9.59 -10.51 13.38
N ILE A 89 8.29 -10.61 13.10
CA ILE A 89 7.37 -9.47 13.10
C ILE A 89 7.17 -9.04 14.57
N HIS A 90 7.67 -7.86 14.91
CA HIS A 90 7.48 -7.24 16.22
C HIS A 90 6.06 -6.69 16.37
N SER A 91 5.57 -6.03 15.32
CA SER A 91 4.20 -5.55 15.26
C SER A 91 3.73 -5.50 13.81
N SER A 92 2.43 -5.68 13.60
CA SER A 92 1.78 -5.51 12.31
C SER A 92 0.57 -4.61 12.45
N HIS A 93 0.35 -3.75 11.47
CA HIS A 93 -0.85 -2.94 11.34
C HIS A 93 -1.41 -3.12 9.92
N SER A 94 -2.72 -3.24 9.79
CA SER A 94 -3.40 -3.32 8.50
C SER A 94 -4.54 -2.32 8.45
N GLU A 95 -4.71 -1.68 7.30
CA GLU A 95 -5.83 -0.79 7.02
C GLU A 95 -6.28 -0.90 5.57
N LEU A 96 -7.60 -0.78 5.35
CA LEU A 96 -8.22 -0.77 4.03
C LEU A 96 -8.48 0.66 3.59
N TYR A 97 -8.12 0.93 2.34
CA TYR A 97 -8.31 2.21 1.69
C TYR A 97 -9.22 2.05 0.48
N ILE A 98 -10.14 3.00 0.33
CA ILE A 98 -10.94 3.17 -0.87
C ILE A 98 -10.15 4.08 -1.81
N PRO A 99 -9.95 3.68 -3.09
CA PRO A 99 -9.32 4.54 -4.06
C PRO A 99 -10.08 5.86 -4.22
N ALA A 100 -9.36 6.98 -4.17
CA ALA A 100 -9.94 8.29 -4.39
C ALA A 100 -10.46 8.40 -5.83
N PRO A 101 -11.75 8.70 -6.03
CA PRO A 101 -12.33 8.72 -7.37
C PRO A 101 -11.76 9.87 -8.20
N ASN A 102 -11.51 9.61 -9.49
CA ASN A 102 -11.14 10.61 -10.50
C ASN A 102 -9.85 11.40 -10.21
N LEU A 103 -9.00 10.97 -9.27
CA LEU A 103 -7.70 11.62 -9.05
C LEU A 103 -6.63 11.11 -10.02
N ILE A 104 -6.64 9.81 -10.35
CA ILE A 104 -5.70 9.21 -11.29
C ILE A 104 -6.42 8.28 -12.27
N ASP A 105 -5.93 8.22 -13.50
CA ASP A 105 -6.53 7.45 -14.60
C ASP A 105 -6.47 5.94 -14.36
N SER A 106 -5.45 5.48 -13.63
CA SER A 106 -5.21 4.07 -13.35
C SER A 106 -4.52 3.90 -12.01
N LEU A 107 -4.93 2.90 -11.24
CA LEU A 107 -4.26 2.50 -10.00
C LEU A 107 -3.02 1.70 -10.35
N PHE A 108 -1.89 2.03 -9.73
CA PHE A 108 -0.61 1.33 -9.89
C PHE A 108 -0.18 1.15 -11.37
N PRO A 109 -0.07 2.24 -12.15
CA PRO A 109 0.32 2.16 -13.56
C PRO A 109 1.73 1.55 -13.73
N THR A 110 1.97 0.94 -14.89
CA THR A 110 3.30 0.41 -15.24
C THR A 110 4.31 1.54 -15.32
N ILE A 111 5.36 1.43 -14.51
CA ILE A 111 6.46 2.38 -14.46
C ILE A 111 7.42 2.10 -15.63
N PRO A 112 7.80 3.09 -16.46
CA PRO A 112 8.77 2.89 -17.56
C PRO A 112 10.16 2.51 -17.05
N GLU A 113 10.75 1.46 -17.62
CA GLU A 113 12.09 0.95 -17.28
C GLU A 113 13.24 1.94 -17.60
N THR A 114 12.97 2.98 -18.39
CA THR A 114 13.97 3.94 -18.89
C THR A 114 14.31 5.07 -17.94
N SER A 115 13.72 5.09 -16.75
CA SER A 115 13.99 6.07 -15.69
C SER A 115 15.34 5.82 -15.03
N LYS A 116 16.36 6.46 -15.60
CA LYS A 116 17.72 6.42 -15.07
C LYS A 116 17.76 7.16 -13.73
N ASN A 117 18.08 6.41 -12.68
CA ASN A 117 18.66 6.86 -11.42
C ASN A 117 17.70 7.43 -10.35
N THR A 118 16.75 6.63 -9.89
CA THR A 118 16.60 6.16 -8.49
C THR A 118 15.22 5.52 -8.37
N ASN A 119 15.09 4.30 -7.86
CA ASN A 119 13.77 3.68 -7.63
C ASN A 119 13.21 4.15 -6.27
N VAL A 120 12.91 5.44 -6.14
CA VAL A 120 12.41 5.99 -4.87
C VAL A 120 10.89 5.93 -4.87
N TYR A 121 10.33 5.49 -3.74
CA TYR A 121 8.90 5.52 -3.51
C TYR A 121 8.65 6.41 -2.31
N GLU A 122 7.65 7.28 -2.42
CA GLU A 122 7.22 8.12 -1.32
C GLU A 122 5.81 7.71 -0.90
N PHE A 123 5.68 7.35 0.37
CA PHE A 123 4.38 7.07 0.98
C PHE A 123 4.06 8.20 1.96
N ARG A 124 2.90 8.83 1.77
CA ARG A 124 2.40 9.91 2.62
C ARG A 124 1.12 9.46 3.30
N GLU A 125 1.03 9.70 4.59
CA GLU A 125 -0.14 9.36 5.41
C GLU A 125 -0.54 10.59 6.22
N TYR A 126 -1.81 10.96 6.12
CA TYR A 126 -2.39 12.10 6.81
C TYR A 126 -3.51 11.64 7.71
N GLN A 127 -3.39 11.96 9.00
CA GLN A 127 -4.52 11.92 9.91
C GLN A 127 -5.24 13.27 9.83
N LEU A 128 -6.44 13.26 9.25
CA LEU A 128 -7.23 14.46 9.09
C LEU A 128 -8.09 14.70 10.34
N VAL A 129 -8.49 15.97 10.51
CA VAL A 129 -9.41 16.36 11.58
C VAL A 129 -10.76 15.69 11.36
N PRO A 130 -11.37 15.07 12.39
CA PRO A 130 -12.67 14.45 12.24
C PRO A 130 -13.73 15.45 11.77
N GLY A 131 -14.50 15.06 10.75
CA GLY A 131 -15.61 15.87 10.24
C GLY A 131 -16.19 15.25 8.98
N TYR A 132 -17.51 15.31 8.83
CA TYR A 132 -18.21 14.74 7.67
C TYR A 132 -17.69 15.29 6.33
N GLU A 133 -17.26 16.55 6.33
CA GLU A 133 -16.78 17.25 5.13
C GLU A 133 -15.26 17.14 4.92
N THR A 134 -14.51 16.50 5.82
CA THR A 134 -13.05 16.56 5.76
C THR A 134 -12.50 15.80 4.54
N ILE A 135 -12.92 14.55 4.34
CA ILE A 135 -12.51 13.77 3.17
C ILE A 135 -12.99 14.40 1.85
N PRO A 136 -14.29 14.75 1.70
CA PRO A 136 -14.76 15.43 0.48
C PRO A 136 -13.94 16.68 0.12
N ARG A 137 -13.61 17.53 1.10
CA ARG A 137 -12.79 18.73 0.88
C ARG A 137 -11.36 18.40 0.46
N VAL A 138 -10.75 17.37 1.04
CA VAL A 138 -9.41 16.93 0.64
C VAL A 138 -9.45 16.43 -0.80
N LEU A 139 -10.45 15.61 -1.16
CA LEU A 139 -10.61 15.11 -2.52
C LEU A 139 -10.83 16.25 -3.53
N GLU A 140 -11.66 17.24 -3.20
CA GLU A 140 -11.89 18.42 -4.03
C GLU A 140 -10.60 19.25 -4.19
N ALA A 141 -9.90 19.53 -3.09
CA ALA A 141 -8.64 20.27 -3.12
C ALA A 141 -7.57 19.55 -3.96
N PHE A 142 -7.43 18.24 -3.80
CA PHE A 142 -6.54 17.43 -4.62
C PHE A 142 -6.97 17.42 -6.08
N SER A 143 -8.25 17.22 -6.39
CA SER A 143 -8.73 17.20 -7.78
C SER A 143 -8.41 18.51 -8.50
N ASN A 144 -8.56 19.66 -7.81
CA ASN A 144 -8.27 20.97 -8.36
C ASN A 144 -6.76 21.23 -8.53
N GLY A 145 -5.91 20.79 -7.58
CA GLY A 145 -4.46 21.07 -7.61
C GLY A 145 -3.60 19.99 -8.27
N LEU A 146 -4.10 18.76 -8.39
CA LEU A 146 -3.32 17.62 -8.87
C LEU A 146 -2.99 17.77 -10.36
N HIS A 147 -3.89 18.33 -11.16
CA HIS A 147 -3.63 18.58 -12.58
C HIS A 147 -2.41 19.49 -12.78
N ASP A 148 -2.34 20.58 -12.00
CA ASP A 148 -1.21 21.50 -12.02
C ASP A 148 0.08 20.81 -11.58
N LYS A 149 0.00 19.95 -10.55
CA LYS A 149 1.13 19.14 -10.07
C LYS A 149 1.63 18.14 -11.12
N LEU A 150 0.73 17.50 -11.87
CA LEU A 150 1.10 16.52 -12.90
C LEU A 150 1.63 17.16 -14.18
N ASN A 151 1.21 18.40 -14.47
CA ASN A 151 1.63 19.16 -15.66
C ASN A 151 2.84 20.05 -15.42
N ALA A 152 3.33 20.15 -14.18
CA ALA A 152 4.56 20.86 -13.87
C ALA A 152 5.70 20.30 -14.76
N SER A 153 6.39 21.20 -15.46
CA SER A 153 7.28 20.86 -16.58
C SER A 153 8.57 20.15 -16.15
N ASP A 154 8.85 20.16 -14.85
CA ASP A 154 9.93 19.42 -14.22
C ASP A 154 9.40 18.03 -13.83
N ARG A 155 9.62 17.03 -14.68
CA ARG A 155 9.24 15.62 -14.43
C ARG A 155 10.01 14.95 -13.27
N SER A 156 10.72 15.72 -12.46
CA SER A 156 11.26 15.29 -11.17
C SER A 156 10.18 15.03 -10.11
N ASP A 157 8.93 15.37 -10.37
CA ASP A 157 7.87 15.43 -9.34
C ASP A 157 7.13 14.12 -9.08
N GLY A 158 7.57 13.03 -9.74
CA GLY A 158 7.11 11.66 -9.50
C GLY A 158 5.78 11.29 -10.19
N VAL A 159 5.57 9.99 -10.39
CA VAL A 159 4.34 9.39 -10.91
C VAL A 159 3.46 8.97 -9.74
N PRO A 160 2.20 9.43 -9.66
CA PRO A 160 1.28 8.95 -8.65
C PRO A 160 0.92 7.49 -8.93
N LEU A 161 0.97 6.67 -7.89
CA LEU A 161 0.58 5.26 -7.95
C LEU A 161 -0.77 5.01 -7.28
N PHE A 162 -1.06 5.75 -6.20
CA PHE A 162 -2.29 5.57 -5.44
C PHE A 162 -2.65 6.83 -4.65
N PHE A 163 -3.94 7.15 -4.64
CA PHE A 163 -4.56 8.04 -3.65
C PHE A 163 -5.74 7.30 -3.05
N GLY A 164 -5.92 7.38 -1.75
CA GLY A 164 -7.03 6.72 -1.11
C GLY A 164 -7.31 7.22 0.28
N TYR A 165 -8.44 6.80 0.81
CA TYR A 165 -8.89 7.20 2.13
C TYR A 165 -9.54 6.03 2.88
N SER A 166 -9.48 6.11 4.21
CA SER A 166 -10.05 5.09 5.10
C SER A 166 -11.47 5.47 5.49
N GLU A 167 -12.44 4.64 5.09
CA GLU A 167 -13.82 4.64 5.63
C GLU A 167 -14.03 3.55 6.69
N VAL A 168 -13.11 2.59 6.78
CA VAL A 168 -13.20 1.42 7.67
C VAL A 168 -11.90 1.28 8.44
N GLY A 169 -11.93 1.56 9.76
CA GLY A 169 -10.75 1.53 10.62
C GLY A 169 -10.52 2.88 11.30
N VAL A 170 -9.32 3.45 11.15
CA VAL A 170 -9.01 4.77 11.73
C VAL A 170 -9.59 5.83 10.81
N LEU A 171 -10.79 6.31 11.17
CA LEU A 171 -11.54 7.28 10.37
C LEU A 171 -10.71 8.53 10.04
N ASN A 172 -11.00 9.11 8.87
CA ASN A 172 -10.40 10.36 8.38
C ASN A 172 -8.90 10.24 8.09
N ARG A 173 -8.44 9.10 7.59
CA ARG A 173 -7.10 8.97 7.01
C ARG A 173 -7.13 9.13 5.50
N PHE A 174 -6.14 9.85 4.98
CA PHE A 174 -5.87 9.98 3.56
C PHE A 174 -4.41 9.57 3.30
N VAL A 175 -4.17 8.87 2.20
CA VAL A 175 -2.85 8.39 1.83
C VAL A 175 -2.52 8.69 0.37
N GLU A 176 -1.23 8.85 0.11
CA GLU A 176 -0.66 8.97 -1.23
C GLU A 176 0.50 7.98 -1.37
N LEU A 177 0.64 7.37 -2.55
CA LEU A 177 1.83 6.62 -2.94
C LEU A 177 2.35 7.16 -4.26
N TRP A 178 3.64 7.50 -4.29
CA TRP A 178 4.33 8.06 -5.44
C TRP A 178 5.58 7.25 -5.78
N TRP A 179 5.98 7.32 -7.05
CA TRP A 179 7.25 6.82 -7.55
C TRP A 179 8.05 7.97 -8.18
N PHE A 180 9.32 8.12 -7.79
CA PHE A 180 10.25 9.14 -8.27
C PHE A 180 11.44 8.46 -8.95
#